data_AF-A0A429GGK1-F1
#
_entry.id   AF-A0A429GGK1-F1
#
_cell.length_a   1.000
_cell.length_b   1.000
_cell.length_c   1.000
_cell.angle_alpha   90.00
_cell.angle_beta   90.00
_cell.angle_gamma   90.00
#
_symmetry.space_group_name_H-M   'P 1'
#
loop_
_entity.id
_entity.type
_entity.pdbx_description
1 polymer ?
#
loop_
_entity_poly.entity_id
_entity_poly.type
_entity_poly.pdbx_seq_one_letter_code
_entity_poly.pdbx_strand_id
1 'polypeptide(L)'
;MVNVHAYTINVAAGTTSTSKTYTPAPGQKGKIKRITYISDTSTFNELTFYLKLGAEQVFPRENKLIAMNLPLSLDCDIDVASGEYVEAVVTNANTTTARNLHLIFEVEE
;
A
#
# COMPACT_ATOMS: atom_id res chain seq x y z
N MET A 1 -5.09 -18.82 -8.36
CA MET A 1 -6.12 -17.90 -8.95
C MET A 1 -5.69 -16.50 -8.60
N VAL A 2 -5.88 -15.48 -9.45
CA VAL A 2 -5.53 -14.10 -9.06
C VAL A 2 -6.76 -13.46 -8.41
N ASN A 3 -6.62 -13.11 -7.13
CA ASN A 3 -7.60 -12.41 -6.33
C ASN A 3 -7.24 -10.93 -6.23
N VAL A 4 -8.26 -10.08 -6.15
CA VAL A 4 -8.09 -8.62 -6.06
C VAL A 4 -8.55 -8.14 -4.70
N HIS A 5 -7.67 -7.42 -3.99
CA HIS A 5 -7.97 -6.83 -2.70
C HIS A 5 -7.80 -5.31 -2.77
N ALA A 6 -8.83 -4.56 -2.38
CA ALA A 6 -8.83 -3.10 -2.44
C ALA A 6 -8.89 -2.48 -1.03
N TYR A 7 -8.11 -1.43 -0.82
CA TYR A 7 -7.98 -0.73 0.45
C TYR A 7 -8.04 0.78 0.22
N THR A 8 -8.61 1.49 1.18
CA THR A 8 -8.56 2.96 1.24
C THR A 8 -7.94 3.36 2.56
N ILE A 9 -6.89 4.18 2.50
CA ILE A 9 -6.19 4.68 3.66
C ILE A 9 -6.40 6.19 3.72
N ASN A 10 -7.11 6.64 4.75
CA ASN A 10 -7.21 8.05 5.07
C ASN A 10 -6.01 8.47 5.92
N VAL A 11 -5.38 9.58 5.53
CA VAL A 11 -4.22 10.14 6.22
C VAL A 11 -4.49 11.59 6.53
N ALA A 12 -4.48 11.92 7.83
CA ALA A 12 -4.67 13.30 8.27
C ALA A 12 -3.55 14.21 7.74
N ALA A 13 -3.77 15.51 7.84
CA ALA A 13 -2.82 16.50 7.37
C ALA A 13 -1.52 16.45 8.21
N GLY A 14 -0.36 16.36 7.56
CA GLY A 14 0.95 16.38 8.20
C GLY A 14 1.30 15.12 9.00
N THR A 15 0.58 14.02 8.82
CA THR A 15 0.78 12.79 9.61
C THR A 15 1.21 11.59 8.78
N THR A 16 1.59 10.52 9.48
CA THR A 16 1.78 9.19 8.90
C THR A 16 0.76 8.23 9.49
N SER A 17 0.05 7.51 8.63
CA SER A 17 -0.86 6.43 8.99
C SER A 17 -0.23 5.08 8.67
N THR A 18 -0.44 4.08 9.52
CA THR A 18 -0.14 2.67 9.24
C THR A 18 -1.44 1.90 9.24
N SER A 19 -1.68 1.11 8.19
CA SER A 19 -2.92 0.33 8.04
C SER A 19 -2.62 -1.11 7.64
N LYS A 20 -3.26 -2.06 8.31
CA LYS A 20 -3.25 -3.47 7.92
C LYS A 20 -4.04 -3.61 6.62
N THR A 21 -3.36 -4.04 5.56
CA THR A 21 -3.97 -4.16 4.22
C THR A 21 -4.22 -5.64 3.93
N TYR A 22 -3.21 -6.41 3.56
CA TYR A 22 -3.40 -7.81 3.19
C TYR A 22 -3.08 -8.79 4.31
N THR A 23 -3.88 -9.86 4.41
CA THR A 23 -3.68 -10.98 5.32
C THR A 23 -4.22 -12.23 4.60
N PRO A 24 -3.38 -13.24 4.30
CA PRO A 24 -3.84 -14.49 3.72
C PRO A 24 -4.89 -15.16 4.60
N ALA A 25 -5.79 -15.95 3.98
CA ALA A 25 -6.73 -16.76 4.75
C ALA A 25 -5.98 -17.73 5.68
N PRO A 26 -6.56 -18.10 6.85
CA PRO A 26 -5.91 -19.02 7.78
C PRO A 26 -5.47 -20.32 7.11
N GLY A 27 -4.18 -20.66 7.24
CA GLY A 27 -3.59 -21.87 6.63
C GLY A 27 -3.14 -21.70 5.17
N GLN A 28 -3.35 -20.53 4.57
CA GLN A 28 -2.92 -20.21 3.21
C GLN A 28 -1.72 -19.26 3.21
N LYS A 29 -0.99 -19.26 2.09
CA LYS A 29 0.01 -18.25 1.76
C LYS A 29 -0.55 -17.38 0.65
N GLY A 30 -0.09 -16.15 0.56
CA GLY A 30 -0.45 -15.25 -0.52
C GLY A 30 0.79 -14.64 -1.14
N LYS A 31 0.74 -14.38 -2.44
CA LYS A 31 1.80 -13.66 -3.16
C LYS A 31 1.24 -12.44 -3.86
N ILE A 32 1.62 -11.24 -3.42
CA ILE A 32 1.22 -10.00 -4.09
C ILE A 32 2.10 -9.82 -5.33
N LYS A 33 1.45 -9.85 -6.51
CA LYS A 33 2.08 -9.79 -7.83
C LYS A 33 2.10 -8.38 -8.41
N ARG A 34 1.12 -7.57 -8.05
CA ARG A 34 1.02 -6.19 -8.50
C ARG A 34 0.31 -5.34 -7.47
N ILE A 35 0.77 -4.11 -7.34
CA ILE A 35 0.12 -3.08 -6.54
C ILE A 35 -0.23 -1.94 -7.46
N THR A 36 -1.50 -1.57 -7.50
CA THR A 36 -1.96 -0.33 -8.10
C THR A 36 -2.30 0.64 -7.00
N TYR A 37 -1.84 1.88 -7.11
CA TYR A 37 -2.16 2.94 -6.16
C TYR A 37 -2.69 4.17 -6.87
N ILE A 38 -3.64 4.85 -6.21
CA ILE A 38 -4.32 6.03 -6.71
C ILE A 38 -4.47 7.01 -5.54
N SER A 39 -4.01 8.24 -5.70
CA SER A 39 -4.28 9.32 -4.75
C SER A 39 -5.45 10.17 -5.21
N ASP A 40 -6.15 10.80 -4.27
CA ASP A 40 -7.13 11.85 -4.55
C ASP A 40 -6.52 13.22 -4.93
N THR A 41 -5.18 13.36 -4.88
CA THR A 41 -4.48 14.62 -5.20
C THR A 41 -3.79 14.58 -6.56
N SER A 42 -3.93 15.67 -7.33
CA SER A 42 -3.17 15.92 -8.57
C SER A 42 -1.76 16.45 -8.30
N THR A 43 -1.44 16.78 -7.05
CA THR A 43 -0.15 17.35 -6.67
C THR A 43 0.86 16.24 -6.39
N PHE A 44 1.91 16.22 -7.20
CA PHE A 44 3.07 15.35 -6.99
C PHE A 44 3.68 15.62 -5.60
N ASN A 45 4.01 14.55 -4.87
CA ASN A 45 4.76 14.53 -3.60
C ASN A 45 3.99 14.78 -2.30
N GLU A 46 2.66 14.95 -2.31
CA GLU A 46 1.92 15.11 -1.05
C GLU A 46 1.79 13.80 -0.27
N LEU A 47 1.60 12.68 -0.99
CA LEU A 47 1.51 11.36 -0.41
C LEU A 47 2.73 10.53 -0.78
N THR A 48 3.37 9.96 0.23
CA THR A 48 4.38 8.93 0.06
C THR A 48 3.93 7.63 0.70
N PHE A 49 4.22 6.49 0.09
CA PHE A 49 3.88 5.20 0.68
C PHE A 49 4.96 4.13 0.51
N TYR A 50 4.92 3.17 1.42
CA TYR A 50 5.60 1.88 1.32
C TYR A 50 4.79 0.80 2.06
N LEU A 51 5.11 -0.46 1.78
CA LEU A 51 4.58 -1.64 2.44
C LEU A 51 5.66 -2.27 3.30
N LYS A 52 5.24 -2.83 4.44
CA LYS A 52 6.11 -3.61 5.32
C LYS A 52 5.47 -4.92 5.76
N LEU A 53 6.32 -5.93 5.99
CA LEU A 53 6.01 -7.17 6.68
C LEU A 53 6.73 -7.14 8.03
N GLY A 54 5.97 -7.06 9.13
CA GLY A 54 6.55 -6.82 10.45
C GLY A 54 7.33 -5.49 10.51
N ALA A 55 8.65 -5.59 10.67
CA ALA A 55 9.56 -4.43 10.70
C ALA A 55 10.24 -4.13 9.35
N GLU A 56 10.16 -5.04 8.38
CA GLU A 56 10.88 -4.93 7.11
C GLU A 56 10.03 -4.22 6.05
N GLN A 57 10.59 -3.18 5.42
CA GLN A 57 10.00 -2.58 4.22
C GLN A 57 10.20 -3.50 3.03
N VAL A 58 9.10 -3.98 2.45
CA VAL A 58 9.11 -4.96 1.36
C VAL A 58 8.81 -4.34 0.00
N PHE A 59 8.17 -3.16 -0.03
CA PHE A 59 7.84 -2.50 -1.30
C PHE A 59 7.59 -0.98 -1.16
N PRO A 60 8.15 -0.15 -2.05
CA PRO A 60 9.31 -0.47 -2.87
C PRO A 60 10.48 -0.83 -1.94
N ARG A 61 11.45 -1.65 -2.37
CA ARG A 61 12.59 -2.02 -1.50
C ARG A 61 13.51 -0.85 -1.17
N GLU A 62 13.52 0.15 -2.04
CA GLU A 62 14.26 1.40 -1.88
C GLU A 62 13.31 2.58 -2.09
N ASN A 63 13.49 3.64 -1.30
CA ASN A 63 12.71 4.88 -1.34
C ASN A 63 11.24 4.73 -0.90
N LYS A 64 10.47 5.81 -1.06
CA LYS A 64 9.00 5.80 -0.95
C LYS A 64 8.41 6.11 -2.31
N LEU A 65 7.26 5.54 -2.63
CA LEU A 65 6.53 5.87 -3.85
C LEU A 65 5.75 7.16 -3.65
N ILE A 66 5.85 8.06 -4.62
CA ILE A 66 5.03 9.27 -4.71
C ILE A 66 3.69 8.88 -5.32
N ALA A 67 2.60 9.09 -4.59
CA ALA A 67 1.27 8.86 -5.12
C ALA A 67 0.79 10.05 -5.96
N MET A 68 0.10 9.74 -7.06
CA MET A 68 -0.41 10.71 -8.03
C MET A 68 -1.92 10.46 -8.29
N ASN A 69 -2.61 11.41 -8.90
CA ASN A 69 -4.05 11.27 -9.24
C ASN A 69 -4.35 10.28 -10.37
N LEU A 70 -3.31 9.71 -10.99
CA LEU A 70 -3.45 8.65 -11.98
C LEU A 70 -3.09 7.32 -11.33
N PRO A 71 -3.82 6.23 -11.67
CA PRO A 71 -3.44 4.91 -11.25
C PRO A 71 -2.02 4.60 -11.73
N LEU A 72 -1.15 4.29 -10.78
CA LEU A 72 0.16 3.75 -11.07
C LEU A 72 0.21 2.31 -10.57
N SER A 73 0.41 1.40 -11.51
CA SER A 73 0.49 -0.02 -11.28
C SER A 73 1.94 -0.47 -11.38
N LEU A 74 2.42 -1.15 -10.36
CA LEU A 74 3.79 -1.63 -10.27
C LEU A 74 3.78 -3.12 -9.94
N ASP A 75 4.51 -3.89 -10.76
CA ASP A 75 4.74 -5.30 -10.49
C ASP A 75 5.61 -5.44 -9.23
N CYS A 76 5.29 -6.44 -8.43
CA CYS A 76 6.03 -6.79 -7.23
C CYS A 76 5.99 -8.30 -7.01
N ASP A 77 6.84 -8.81 -6.14
CA ASP A 77 6.82 -10.20 -5.69
C ASP A 77 6.99 -10.20 -4.17
N ILE A 78 5.86 -10.06 -3.45
CA ILE A 78 5.83 -10.05 -1.99
C ILE A 78 5.15 -11.33 -1.53
N ASP A 79 5.92 -12.24 -0.95
CA ASP A 79 5.41 -13.46 -0.34
C ASP A 79 4.94 -13.17 1.09
N VAL A 80 3.73 -13.64 1.43
CA VAL A 80 3.11 -13.44 2.74
C VAL A 80 2.74 -14.80 3.32
N ALA A 81 3.35 -15.16 4.44
CA ALA A 81 3.11 -16.46 5.06
C ALA A 81 1.75 -16.52 5.78
N SER A 82 1.27 -17.73 6.03
CA SER A 82 0.06 -17.94 6.83
C SER A 82 0.20 -17.30 8.21
N GLY A 83 -0.75 -16.45 8.59
CA GLY A 83 -0.76 -15.73 9.87
C GLY A 83 0.03 -14.42 9.86
N GLU A 84 0.74 -14.10 8.78
CA GLU A 84 1.37 -12.80 8.58
C GLU A 84 0.41 -11.81 7.89
N TYR A 85 0.82 -10.55 7.85
CA TYR A 85 0.06 -9.50 7.20
C TYR A 85 0.96 -8.38 6.70
N VAL A 86 0.50 -7.73 5.64
CA VAL A 86 1.13 -6.56 5.05
C VAL A 86 0.52 -5.31 5.65
N GLU A 87 1.38 -4.40 6.11
CA GLU A 87 0.98 -3.05 6.51
C GLU A 87 1.40 -2.04 5.44
N ALA A 88 0.48 -1.15 5.09
CA ALA A 88 0.78 0.02 4.29
C ALA A 88 1.06 1.20 5.22
N VAL A 89 2.20 1.85 5.00
CA VAL A 89 2.59 3.06 5.69
C VAL A 89 2.50 4.21 4.71
N VAL A 90 1.65 5.19 5.03
CA VAL A 90 1.37 6.32 4.15
C VAL A 90 1.63 7.61 4.91
N THR A 91 2.50 8.46 4.38
CA THR A 91 2.81 9.78 4.95
C THR A 91 2.18 10.85 4.08
N ASN A 92 1.41 11.76 4.70
CA ASN A 92 0.87 12.96 4.08
C ASN A 92 1.72 14.17 4.48
N ALA A 93 2.50 14.69 3.52
CA ALA A 93 3.31 15.88 3.68
C ALA A 93 2.47 17.18 3.64
N ASN A 94 1.24 17.13 3.12
CA ASN A 94 0.34 18.27 3.16
C ASN A 94 -0.16 18.49 4.60
N THR A 95 0.15 19.65 5.18
CA THR A 95 -0.16 19.99 6.58
C THR A 95 -1.52 20.65 6.78
N THR A 96 -2.27 20.90 5.70
CA THR A 96 -3.57 21.60 5.76
C THR A 96 -4.75 20.68 5.49
N THR A 97 -4.58 19.66 4.65
CA THR A 97 -5.68 18.84 4.14
C THR A 97 -5.38 17.36 4.29
N ALA A 98 -6.36 16.62 4.82
CA ALA A 98 -6.33 15.17 4.80
C ALA A 98 -6.41 14.63 3.37
N ARG A 99 -5.89 13.42 3.16
CA ARG A 99 -5.79 12.79 1.84
C ARG A 99 -6.14 11.32 1.92
N ASN A 100 -6.51 10.75 0.77
CA ASN A 100 -6.76 9.34 0.63
C ASN A 100 -5.77 8.70 -0.35
N LEU A 101 -5.29 7.52 0.03
CA LEU A 101 -4.62 6.60 -0.85
C LEU A 101 -5.48 5.36 -1.05
N HIS A 102 -5.84 5.08 -2.30
CA HIS A 102 -6.45 3.82 -2.68
C HIS A 102 -5.36 2.86 -3.13
N LEU A 103 -5.39 1.64 -2.61
CA LEU A 103 -4.47 0.55 -2.96
C LEU A 103 -5.29 -0.61 -3.49
N ILE A 104 -4.80 -1.23 -4.56
CA ILE A 104 -5.37 -2.44 -5.14
C ILE A 104 -4.24 -3.45 -5.28
N PHE A 105 -4.39 -4.61 -4.66
CA PHE A 105 -3.43 -5.70 -4.72
C PHE A 105 -3.98 -6.83 -5.59
N GLU A 106 -3.19 -7.25 -6.57
CA GLU A 106 -3.41 -8.50 -7.29
C GLU A 106 -2.58 -9.59 -6.62
N VAL A 107 -3.26 -10.61 -6.11
CA VAL A 107 -2.68 -11.63 -5.23
C VAL A 107 -2.90 -13.02 -5.81
N GLU A 108 -1.85 -13.82 -5.85
CA GLU A 108 -1.93 -15.26 -6.08
C GLU A 108 -2.08 -15.99 -4.73
N GLU A 109 -3.21 -16.69 -4.57
CA GLU A 109 -3.52 -17.56 -3.43
C GLU A 109 -3.72 -19.01 -3.89
#